data_AF-A0A6B3CG16-F1
#
_entry.id   AF-A0A6B3CG16-F1
#
_cell.length_a   1.000
_cell.length_b   1.000
_cell.length_c   1.000
_cell.angle_alpha   90.00
_cell.angle_beta   90.00
_cell.angle_gamma   90.00
#
_symmetry.space_group_name_H-M   'P 1'
#
loop_
_entity.id
_entity.type
_entity.pdbx_description
1 polymer ?
#
loop_
_entity_poly.entity_id
_entity_poly.type
_entity_poly.pdbx_seq_one_letter_code
_entity_poly.pdbx_strand_id
1 'polypeptide(L)' 'AAPTPGGVGAVEATLTVGLIAVGLPKEVAAPAVLLYRLLTLWLPVLPGWLVFNHLTRKEAL' A
#
# COMPACT_ATOMS: atom_id res chain seq x y z
N ALA A 1 15.18 9.03 -2.90
CA ALA A 1 14.13 8.29 -2.17
C ALA A 1 13.46 9.25 -1.21
N ALA A 2 12.12 9.34 -1.21
CA ALA A 2 11.43 9.98 -0.11
C ALA A 2 11.43 8.98 1.07
N PRO A 3 11.93 9.32 2.26
CA PRO A 3 11.99 8.40 3.41
C PRO A 3 10.61 8.28 4.07
N THR A 4 9.57 8.01 3.29
CA THR A 4 8.23 7.73 3.80
C THR A 4 8.07 6.22 4.04
N PRO A 5 7.52 5.78 5.19
CA PRO A 5 7.20 4.38 5.41
C PRO A 5 6.39 3.82 4.24
N GLY A 6 6.83 2.72 3.63
CA GLY A 6 6.17 2.10 2.48
C GLY A 6 6.19 2.90 1.16
N GLY A 7 6.96 4.00 1.06
CA GLY A 7 7.07 4.80 -0.17
C GLY A 7 5.75 5.45 -0.61
N VAL A 8 4.84 5.69 0.34
CA VAL A 8 3.55 6.35 0.11
C VAL A 8 3.76 7.76 -0.47
N GLY A 9 2.93 8.13 -1.43
CA GLY A 9 3.06 9.28 -2.33
C GLY A 9 3.95 9.02 -3.55
N ALA A 10 5.21 8.65 -3.31
CA ALA A 10 6.20 8.52 -4.39
C ALA A 10 5.89 7.36 -5.33
N VAL A 11 5.66 6.16 -4.78
CA VAL A 11 5.45 4.96 -5.60
C VAL A 11 4.06 5.00 -6.27
N GLU A 12 3.03 5.67 -5.71
CA GLU A 12 1.72 5.82 -6.35
C GLU A 12 1.84 6.70 -7.60
N ALA A 13 2.56 7.82 -7.48
CA ALA A 13 2.80 8.71 -8.60
C ALA A 13 3.58 8.01 -9.72
N THR A 14 4.69 7.33 -9.37
CA THR A 14 5.51 6.61 -10.37
C THR A 14 4.72 5.50 -11.07
N LEU A 15 3.97 4.68 -10.34
CA LEU A 15 3.16 3.61 -10.93
C LEU A 15 2.02 4.15 -11.79
N THR A 16 1.34 5.21 -11.34
CA THR A 16 0.23 5.82 -12.10
C THR A 16 0.75 6.40 -13.42
N VAL A 17 1.85 7.15 -13.38
CA VAL A 17 2.49 7.69 -14.59
C VAL A 17 2.96 6.57 -15.52
N GLY A 18 3.56 5.50 -14.97
CA GLY A 18 3.99 4.34 -15.75
C GLY A 18 2.82 3.63 -16.45
N LEU A 19 1.70 3.41 -15.76
CA LEU A 19 0.50 2.80 -16.33
C LEU A 19 -0.13 3.66 -17.44
N ILE A 20 -0.18 4.98 -17.24
CA ILE A 20 -0.65 5.91 -18.28
C ILE A 20 0.29 5.86 -19.49
N ALA A 21 1.61 5.83 -19.26
CA ALA A 21 2.60 5.79 -20.33
C ALA A 21 2.51 4.54 -21.22
N VAL A 22 2.05 3.41 -20.67
CA VAL A 22 1.79 2.18 -21.44
C VAL A 22 0.37 2.09 -22.03
N GLY A 23 -0.41 3.17 -21.95
CA GLY A 23 -1.70 3.31 -22.65
C GLY A 23 -2.94 3.02 -21.80
N LEU A 24 -2.82 2.85 -20.48
CA LEU A 24 -3.99 2.67 -19.61
C LEU A 24 -4.76 4.00 -19.46
N PRO A 25 -6.11 4.00 -19.52
CA PRO A 25 -6.91 5.19 -19.27
C PRO A 25 -6.60 5.82 -17.91
N LYS A 26 -6.46 7.16 -17.88
CA LYS A 26 -6.10 7.91 -16.67
C LYS A 26 -7.12 7.74 -15.54
N GLU A 27 -8.39 7.54 -15.91
CA GLU A 27 -9.52 7.34 -15.01
C GLU A 27 -9.40 6.01 -14.24
N VAL A 28 -8.64 5.04 -14.79
CA VAL A 28 -8.48 3.70 -14.22
C VAL A 28 -7.09 3.51 -13.58
N ALA A 29 -6.06 4.22 -14.06
CA ALA A 29 -4.69 4.06 -13.58
C ALA A 29 -4.55 4.35 -12.08
N ALA A 30 -5.07 5.47 -11.60
CA ALA A 30 -5.00 5.82 -10.17
C ALA A 30 -5.73 4.80 -9.25
N PRO A 31 -7.00 4.43 -9.50
CA PRO A 31 -7.68 3.44 -8.66
C PRO A 31 -7.03 2.05 -8.74
N ALA A 32 -6.48 1.65 -9.89
CA ALA A 32 -5.74 0.39 -10.01
C ALA A 32 -4.50 0.35 -9.09
N VAL A 33 -3.73 1.44 -9.04
CA VAL A 33 -2.55 1.55 -8.16
C VAL A 33 -2.95 1.55 -6.69
N LEU A 34 -4.03 2.23 -6.33
CA LEU A 34 -4.55 2.23 -4.94
C LEU A 34 -5.04 0.84 -4.53
N LEU A 35 -5.72 0.12 -5.42
CA LEU A 35 -6.14 -1.26 -5.17
C LEU A 35 -4.92 -2.18 -4.98
N TYR A 36 -3.92 -2.05 -5.85
CA TYR A 36 -2.66 -2.77 -5.72
C TYR A 36 -2.00 -2.50 -4.36
N ARG A 37 -1.94 -1.24 -3.92
CA ARG A 37 -1.42 -0.86 -2.60
C ARG A 37 -2.23 -1.47 -1.46
N LEU A 38 -3.55 -1.42 -1.55
CA LEU A 38 -4.42 -2.01 -0.53
C LEU A 38 -4.14 -3.50 -0.36
N LEU A 39 -3.96 -4.22 -1.47
CA LEU A 39 -3.73 -5.67 -1.45
C LEU A 39 -2.31 -6.06 -1.06
N THR A 40 -1.30 -5.27 -1.41
CA THR A 40 0.11 -5.65 -1.20
C THR A 40 0.76 -5.03 0.02
N LEU A 41 0.33 -3.83 0.41
CA LEU A 41 0.88 -3.10 1.55
C LEU A 41 -0.05 -3.24 2.77
N TRP A 42 -1.35 -3.03 2.59
CA TRP A 42 -2.27 -2.94 3.74
C TRP A 42 -2.80 -4.31 4.18
N LEU A 43 -3.19 -5.18 3.23
CA LEU A 43 -3.71 -6.51 3.53
C LEU A 43 -2.75 -7.36 4.39
N PRO A 44 -1.41 -7.38 4.15
CA PRO A 44 -0.49 -8.14 5.01
C PRO A 44 -0.20 -7.45 6.35
N VAL A 45 -0.36 -6.13 6.44
CA VAL A 45 -0.15 -5.37 7.68
C VAL A 45 -1.26 -5.61 8.69
N LEU A 46 -2.52 -5.76 8.24
CA LEU A 46 -3.67 -6.01 9.11
C LEU A 46 -3.52 -7.24 10.02
N PRO A 47 -3.19 -8.47 9.54
CA PRO A 47 -3.06 -9.63 10.41
C PRO A 47 -1.90 -9.46 11.40
N GLY A 48 -0.78 -8.87 10.99
CA GLY A 48 0.33 -8.56 11.90
C GLY A 48 -0.08 -7.62 13.03
N TRP A 49 -0.78 -6.54 12.70
CA TRP A 49 -1.31 -5.60 13.68
C TRP A 49 -2.34 -6.23 14.63
N LEU A 50 -3.24 -7.07 14.12
CA LEU A 50 -4.23 -7.79 14.93
C LEU A 50 -3.57 -8.73 15.94
N VAL A 51 -2.59 -9.52 15.49
CA VAL A 51 -1.86 -10.45 16.35
C VAL A 51 -1.04 -9.70 17.40
N PHE A 52 -0.34 -8.64 16.99
CA PHE A 52 0.42 -7.79 17.91
C PHE A 52 -0.46 -7.23 19.03
N ASN A 53 -1.58 -6.58 18.69
CA ASN A 53 -2.52 -6.02 19.65
C ASN A 53 -3.12 -7.11 20.57
N HIS A 54 -3.41 -8.30 20.03
CA HIS A 54 -3.91 -9.42 20.84
C HIS A 54 -2.88 -9.92 21.86
N LEU A 55 -1.61 -10.03 21.47
CA LEU A 55 -0.54 -10.49 22.35
C LEU A 55 -0.19 -9.42 23.40
N THR A 56 -0.14 -8.13 23.02
CA THR A 56 0.06 -7.03 23.97
C THR A 56 -1.05 -6.97 25.02
N ARG A 57 -2.31 -7.20 24.63
CA ARG A 57 -3.45 -7.28 25.57
C ARG A 57 -3.36 -8.46 26.54
N LYS A 58 -2.61 -9.49 26.18
CA LYS A 58 -2.40 -10.70 26.98
C LYS A 58 -1.10 -10.65 27.79
N GLU A 59 -0.37 -9.54 27.77
CA GLU A 59 0.96 -9.41 28.40
C GLU A 59 1.95 -10.49 27.96
N ALA A 60 1.77 -11.00 26.74
CA ALA A 60 2.63 -12.01 26.12
C ALA A 60 3.75 -11.40 25.27
N LEU A 61 3.82 -10.07 25.22
CA LEU A 61 4.82 -9.23 24.55
C LEU A 61 5.25 -8.11 25.50
#